data_AF-A0A437PV98-F1
#
_entry.id   AF-A0A437PV98-F1
#
_cell.length_a   1.000
_cell.length_b   1.000
_cell.length_c   1.000
_cell.angle_alpha   90.00
_cell.angle_beta   90.00
_cell.angle_gamma   90.00
#
_symmetry.space_group_name_H-M   'P 1'
#
loop_
_entity.id
_entity.type
_entity.pdbx_description
1 polymer ?
#
loop_
_entity_poly.entity_id
_entity_poly.type
_entity_poly.pdbx_seq_one_letter_code
_entity_poly.pdbx_strand_id
1 'polypeptide(L)'
;MTTAVNDPISKKHGLVFDTLDADKDGYLAWTDYEALIGRFITAYSLTKDDRRVQSLKVVFQMQWSELRRHADASGDRLDREQYVTASRQVSNDTSRFNVADSHAHAVFDVIDTDGDNEISQDEFTRYLKDVWQVTAPAMETFVRIDTDGDGAISRQEFIRTVQEYHYSEDPDAPGSLLYGRV
;
A
#
# COMPACT_ATOMS: atom_id res chain seq x y z
N MET A 1 -29.58 -6.16 8.79
CA MET A 1 -28.16 -6.32 9.12
C MET A 1 -27.42 -5.28 8.28
N THR A 2 -27.10 -4.13 8.87
CA THR A 2 -26.59 -2.96 8.12
C THR A 2 -25.72 -2.14 9.08
N THR A 3 -24.49 -2.58 9.30
CA THR A 3 -23.53 -1.91 10.21
C THR A 3 -22.11 -1.98 9.64
N ALA A 4 -21.92 -1.77 8.34
CA ALA A 4 -20.60 -1.89 7.69
C ALA A 4 -20.02 -0.59 7.09
N VAL A 5 -20.74 0.54 7.11
CA VAL A 5 -20.41 1.68 6.22
C VAL A 5 -19.65 2.84 6.91
N ASN A 6 -19.32 2.76 8.22
CA ASN A 6 -18.77 3.95 8.91
C ASN A 6 -17.62 3.71 9.90
N ASP A 7 -17.04 2.52 9.96
CA ASP A 7 -15.92 2.27 10.85
C ASP A 7 -14.56 2.62 10.19
N PRO A 8 -13.51 2.89 10.99
CA PRO A 8 -12.24 3.45 10.51
C PRO A 8 -11.56 2.62 9.41
N ILE A 9 -11.66 1.29 9.46
CA ILE A 9 -11.03 0.40 8.46
C ILE A 9 -11.67 0.59 7.07
N SER A 10 -13.01 0.72 7.00
CA SER A 10 -13.72 0.92 5.72
C SER A 10 -13.32 2.24 5.08
N LYS A 11 -13.11 3.28 5.89
CA LYS A 11 -12.63 4.58 5.40
C LYS A 11 -11.18 4.52 4.92
N LYS A 12 -10.28 3.84 5.64
CA LYS A 12 -8.88 3.62 5.22
C LYS A 12 -8.82 2.95 3.83
N HIS A 13 -9.54 1.85 3.65
CA HIS A 13 -9.59 1.16 2.35
C HIS A 13 -10.26 2.02 1.28
N GLY A 14 -11.26 2.82 1.65
CA GLY A 14 -11.86 3.80 0.74
C GLY A 14 -10.86 4.85 0.23
N LEU A 15 -10.00 5.39 1.09
CA LEU A 15 -8.97 6.34 0.66
C LEU A 15 -7.94 5.70 -0.27
N VAL A 16 -7.56 4.45 -0.01
CA VAL A 16 -6.67 3.71 -0.92
C VAL A 16 -7.36 3.43 -2.25
N PHE A 17 -8.64 3.08 -2.25
CA PHE A 17 -9.40 2.98 -3.51
C PHE A 17 -9.30 4.28 -4.30
N ASP A 18 -9.61 5.41 -3.67
CA ASP A 18 -9.60 6.72 -4.33
C ASP A 18 -8.20 7.12 -4.83
N THR A 19 -7.14 6.58 -4.21
CA THR A 19 -5.74 6.82 -4.61
C THR A 19 -5.27 5.89 -5.73
N LEU A 20 -5.73 4.63 -5.72
CA LEU A 20 -5.41 3.62 -6.71
C LEU A 20 -6.16 3.85 -8.03
N ASP A 21 -7.42 4.26 -7.98
CA ASP A 21 -8.27 4.56 -9.14
C ASP A 21 -7.61 5.70 -9.93
N ALA A 22 -6.83 5.33 -10.95
CA ALA A 22 -5.90 6.22 -11.61
C ALA A 22 -6.59 6.99 -12.73
N ASP A 23 -7.55 6.35 -13.41
CA ASP A 23 -8.33 6.95 -14.48
C ASP A 23 -9.65 7.60 -13.99
N LYS A 24 -9.97 7.45 -12.70
CA LYS A 24 -11.14 8.03 -12.03
C LYS A 24 -12.46 7.51 -12.60
N ASP A 25 -12.48 6.27 -13.08
CA ASP A 25 -13.68 5.63 -13.62
C ASP A 25 -14.63 5.08 -12.53
N GLY A 26 -14.20 5.11 -11.26
CA GLY A 26 -14.97 4.62 -10.12
C GLY A 26 -14.86 3.11 -9.90
N TYR A 27 -13.93 2.45 -10.59
CA TYR A 27 -13.58 1.05 -10.45
C TYR A 27 -12.06 0.90 -10.29
N LEU A 28 -11.63 -0.21 -9.71
CA LEU A 28 -10.25 -0.67 -9.80
C LEU A 28 -10.16 -1.82 -10.79
N ALA A 29 -9.16 -1.74 -11.65
CA ALA A 29 -8.77 -2.76 -12.60
C ALA A 29 -7.26 -3.04 -12.49
N TRP A 30 -6.78 -4.07 -13.18
CA TRP A 30 -5.34 -4.33 -13.26
C TRP A 30 -4.56 -3.13 -13.85
N THR A 31 -5.18 -2.37 -14.75
CA THR A 31 -4.58 -1.16 -15.36
C THR A 31 -4.25 -0.07 -14.33
N ASP A 32 -5.01 0.03 -13.24
CA ASP A 32 -4.72 0.96 -12.13
C ASP A 32 -3.45 0.54 -11.38
N TYR A 33 -3.29 -0.76 -11.13
CA TYR A 33 -2.06 -1.31 -10.57
C TYR A 33 -0.86 -1.14 -11.52
N GLU A 34 -1.06 -1.27 -12.84
CA GLU A 34 -0.01 -0.97 -13.82
C GLU A 34 0.38 0.51 -13.82
N ALA A 35 -0.59 1.41 -13.64
CA ALA A 35 -0.31 2.83 -13.48
C ALA A 35 0.49 3.10 -12.20
N LEU A 36 0.14 2.46 -11.08
CA LEU A 36 0.90 2.55 -9.81
C LEU A 36 2.34 2.07 -9.99
N ILE A 37 2.54 0.88 -10.60
CA ILE A 37 3.88 0.36 -10.91
C ILE A 37 4.64 1.33 -11.83
N GLY A 38 3.97 1.96 -12.79
CA GLY A 38 4.54 2.99 -13.64
C GLY A 38 5.04 4.22 -12.87
N ARG A 39 4.35 4.60 -11.79
CA ARG A 39 4.80 5.67 -10.89
C ARG A 39 6.05 5.28 -10.12
N PHE A 40 6.14 4.06 -9.59
CA PHE A 40 7.38 3.54 -8.98
C PHE A 40 8.57 3.58 -9.96
N ILE A 41 8.35 3.09 -11.18
CA ILE A 41 9.38 3.11 -12.23
C ILE A 41 9.87 4.54 -12.50
N THR A 42 8.94 5.48 -12.59
CA THR A 42 9.25 6.89 -12.87
C THR A 42 9.96 7.55 -11.69
N ALA A 43 9.43 7.41 -10.48
CA ALA A 43 9.95 8.03 -9.27
C ALA A 43 11.39 7.59 -8.98
N TYR A 44 11.67 6.30 -9.11
CA TYR A 44 12.97 5.72 -8.79
C TYR A 44 13.86 5.49 -10.01
N SER A 45 13.49 6.05 -11.17
CA SER A 45 14.25 5.96 -12.42
C SER A 45 14.64 4.52 -12.81
N LEU A 46 13.73 3.58 -12.58
CA LEU A 46 13.93 2.16 -12.84
C LEU A 46 13.65 1.81 -14.30
N THR A 47 14.06 0.61 -14.71
CA THR A 47 13.68 0.04 -16.01
C THR A 47 12.61 -1.03 -15.81
N LYS A 48 11.80 -1.29 -16.84
CA LYS A 48 10.77 -2.35 -16.78
C LYS A 48 11.36 -3.75 -16.56
N ASP A 49 12.60 -3.96 -16.96
CA ASP A 49 13.31 -5.24 -16.83
C ASP A 49 14.09 -5.35 -15.49
N ASP A 50 14.06 -4.31 -14.65
CA ASP A 50 14.66 -4.36 -13.31
C ASP A 50 13.97 -5.46 -12.47
N ARG A 51 14.78 -6.28 -11.80
CA ARG A 51 14.28 -7.39 -10.96
C ARG A 51 13.35 -6.90 -9.86
N ARG A 52 13.60 -5.71 -9.30
CA ARG A 52 12.75 -5.10 -8.28
C ARG A 52 11.36 -4.77 -8.84
N VAL A 53 11.31 -4.26 -10.06
CA VAL A 53 10.05 -3.99 -10.77
C VAL A 53 9.29 -5.29 -11.06
N GLN A 54 9.99 -6.36 -11.45
CA GLN A 54 9.37 -7.68 -11.64
C GLN A 54 8.80 -8.24 -10.33
N SER A 55 9.56 -8.16 -9.23
CA SER A 55 9.08 -8.55 -7.89
C SER A 55 7.86 -7.74 -7.47
N LEU A 56 7.90 -6.42 -7.67
CA LEU A 56 6.79 -5.51 -7.38
C LEU A 56 5.53 -5.90 -8.17
N LYS A 57 5.67 -6.19 -9.46
CA LYS A 57 4.57 -6.65 -10.31
C LYS A 57 3.98 -7.96 -9.79
N VAL A 58 4.82 -8.92 -9.43
CA VAL A 58 4.38 -10.23 -8.92
C VAL A 58 3.55 -10.06 -7.65
N VAL A 59 4.00 -9.27 -6.67
CA VAL A 59 3.26 -9.10 -5.41
C VAL A 59 1.92 -8.37 -5.61
N PHE A 60 1.87 -7.35 -6.49
CA PHE A 60 0.60 -6.69 -6.81
C PHE A 60 -0.36 -7.60 -7.58
N GLN A 61 0.14 -8.47 -8.47
CA GLN A 61 -0.69 -9.47 -9.14
C GLN A 61 -1.29 -10.48 -8.16
N MET A 62 -0.50 -10.92 -7.18
CA MET A 62 -0.99 -11.81 -6.12
C MET A 62 -2.07 -11.11 -5.30
N GLN A 63 -1.84 -9.87 -4.86
CA GLN A 63 -2.84 -9.10 -4.11
C GLN A 63 -4.14 -8.91 -4.91
N TRP A 64 -4.03 -8.52 -6.18
CA TRP A 64 -5.17 -8.36 -7.08
C TRP A 64 -5.99 -9.64 -7.24
N SER A 65 -5.30 -10.78 -7.42
CA SER A 65 -5.96 -12.09 -7.51
C SER A 65 -6.74 -12.41 -6.23
N GLU A 66 -6.20 -12.07 -5.06
CA GLU A 66 -6.87 -12.33 -3.79
C GLU A 66 -8.06 -11.41 -3.55
N LEU A 67 -7.93 -10.11 -3.84
CA LEU A 67 -9.05 -9.18 -3.77
C LEU A 67 -10.21 -9.66 -4.64
N ARG A 68 -9.94 -10.09 -5.87
CA ARG A 68 -10.98 -10.64 -6.77
C ARG A 68 -11.62 -11.91 -6.22
N ARG A 69 -10.82 -12.82 -5.65
CA ARG A 69 -11.32 -14.06 -5.04
C ARG A 69 -12.29 -13.79 -3.89
N HIS A 70 -12.01 -12.77 -3.07
CA HIS A 70 -12.83 -12.41 -1.91
C HIS A 70 -14.02 -11.49 -2.25
N ALA A 71 -13.92 -10.69 -3.31
CA ALA A 71 -15.02 -9.84 -3.76
C ALA A 71 -16.19 -10.63 -4.38
N ASP A 72 -15.99 -11.92 -4.68
CA ASP A 72 -16.91 -12.74 -5.51
C ASP A 72 -17.33 -12.00 -6.79
N ALA A 73 -16.39 -11.23 -7.36
CA ALA A 73 -16.66 -10.36 -8.48
C ALA A 73 -16.81 -11.20 -9.76
N SER A 74 -17.95 -11.04 -10.44
CA SER A 74 -18.21 -11.70 -11.72
C SER A 74 -17.39 -11.12 -12.89
N GLY A 75 -16.75 -9.97 -12.69
CA GLY A 75 -15.98 -9.23 -13.69
C GLY A 75 -14.47 -9.16 -13.42
N ASP A 76 -13.80 -8.35 -14.23
CA ASP A 76 -12.37 -8.03 -14.16
C ASP A 76 -12.07 -6.72 -13.43
N ARG A 77 -13.08 -6.07 -12.88
CA ARG A 77 -12.98 -4.81 -12.12
C ARG A 77 -13.73 -4.92 -10.80
N LEU A 78 -13.31 -4.11 -9.83
CA LEU A 78 -13.93 -4.00 -8.51
C LEU A 78 -14.44 -2.58 -8.30
N ASP A 79 -15.71 -2.42 -7.95
CA ASP A 79 -16.19 -1.14 -7.43
C ASP A 79 -15.67 -0.89 -6.00
N ARG A 80 -15.95 0.31 -5.47
CA ARG A 80 -15.50 0.72 -4.14
C ARG A 80 -16.01 -0.18 -3.01
N GLU A 81 -17.26 -0.61 -3.07
CA GLU A 81 -17.86 -1.45 -2.02
C GLU A 81 -17.24 -2.87 -2.04
N GLN A 82 -17.09 -3.43 -3.25
CA GLN A 82 -16.44 -4.70 -3.49
C GLN A 82 -14.98 -4.68 -3.01
N TYR A 83 -14.22 -3.64 -3.35
CA TYR A 83 -12.83 -3.49 -2.92
C TYR A 83 -12.69 -3.41 -1.39
N VAL A 84 -13.51 -2.58 -0.73
CA VAL A 84 -13.46 -2.43 0.74
C VAL A 84 -13.85 -3.74 1.42
N THR A 85 -14.87 -4.43 0.93
CA THR A 85 -15.32 -5.72 1.45
C THR A 85 -14.25 -6.80 1.29
N ALA A 86 -13.67 -6.91 0.08
CA ALA A 86 -12.62 -7.87 -0.22
C ALA A 86 -11.36 -7.61 0.62
N SER A 87 -10.95 -6.34 0.75
CA SER A 87 -9.79 -5.95 1.56
C SER A 87 -9.93 -6.38 3.02
N ARG A 88 -11.12 -6.21 3.61
CA ARG A 88 -11.40 -6.72 4.97
C ARG A 88 -11.29 -8.23 5.08
N GLN A 89 -11.83 -8.95 4.10
CA GLN A 89 -11.78 -10.41 4.13
C GLN A 89 -10.34 -10.92 3.99
N VAL A 90 -9.55 -10.28 3.12
CA VAL A 90 -8.11 -10.56 3.00
C VAL A 90 -7.39 -10.30 4.32
N SER A 91 -7.67 -9.18 5.01
CA SER A 91 -7.09 -8.88 6.32
C SER A 91 -7.53 -9.85 7.43
N ASN A 92 -8.74 -10.39 7.37
CA ASN A 92 -9.21 -11.36 8.38
C ASN A 92 -8.69 -12.79 8.12
N ASP A 93 -8.22 -13.08 6.91
CA ASP A 93 -7.60 -14.37 6.57
C ASP A 93 -6.13 -14.39 7.02
N THR A 94 -5.93 -14.53 8.33
CA THR A 94 -4.63 -14.53 9.03
C THR A 94 -3.67 -15.63 8.58
N SER A 95 -4.12 -16.58 7.75
CA SER A 95 -3.27 -17.60 7.13
C SER A 95 -2.27 -17.02 6.11
N ARG A 96 -2.42 -15.73 5.76
CA ARG A 96 -1.66 -15.07 4.69
C ARG A 96 -0.74 -13.94 5.13
N PHE A 97 -0.29 -13.95 6.39
CA PHE A 97 0.77 -13.08 6.88
C PHE A 97 1.95 -12.92 5.87
N ASN A 98 2.28 -13.99 5.14
CA ASN A 98 3.30 -14.00 4.10
C ASN A 98 3.07 -13.04 2.92
N VAL A 99 1.83 -12.71 2.55
CA VAL A 99 1.53 -11.83 1.40
C VAL A 99 1.77 -10.37 1.74
N ALA A 100 1.35 -9.92 2.94
CA ALA A 100 1.61 -8.57 3.42
C ALA A 100 3.13 -8.33 3.59
N ASP A 101 3.84 -9.33 4.12
CA ASP A 101 5.31 -9.28 4.26
C ASP A 101 5.99 -9.23 2.90
N SER A 102 5.62 -10.11 1.97
CA SER A 102 6.20 -10.13 0.61
C SER A 102 5.97 -8.81 -0.12
N HIS A 103 4.79 -8.20 0.06
CA HIS A 103 4.47 -6.90 -0.49
C HIS A 103 5.36 -5.80 0.11
N ALA A 104 5.48 -5.75 1.44
CA ALA A 104 6.32 -4.78 2.12
C ALA A 104 7.80 -4.91 1.70
N HIS A 105 8.32 -6.13 1.58
CA HIS A 105 9.68 -6.38 1.10
C HIS A 105 9.91 -5.87 -0.31
N ALA A 106 9.02 -6.19 -1.26
CA ALA A 106 9.18 -5.78 -2.65
C ALA A 106 9.08 -4.26 -2.82
N VAL A 107 8.22 -3.60 -2.05
CA VAL A 107 8.12 -2.13 -2.04
C VAL A 107 9.37 -1.52 -1.43
N PHE A 108 9.86 -2.06 -0.30
CA PHE A 108 11.09 -1.59 0.34
C PHE A 108 12.27 -1.63 -0.63
N ASP A 109 12.48 -2.76 -1.31
CA ASP A 109 13.62 -2.93 -2.24
C ASP A 109 13.60 -1.93 -3.40
N VAL A 110 12.43 -1.41 -3.76
CA VAL A 110 12.26 -0.36 -4.78
C VAL A 110 12.57 1.03 -4.24
N ILE A 111 12.20 1.29 -2.98
CA ILE A 111 12.36 2.60 -2.34
C ILE A 111 13.80 2.82 -1.88
N ASP A 112 14.43 1.80 -1.31
CA ASP A 112 15.84 1.75 -0.92
C ASP A 112 16.71 1.74 -2.19
N THR A 113 17.16 2.93 -2.60
CA THR A 113 17.84 3.11 -3.87
C THR A 113 19.35 2.97 -3.79
N ASP A 114 19.94 3.29 -2.65
CA ASP A 114 21.38 3.17 -2.43
C ASP A 114 21.79 1.82 -1.83
N GLY A 115 20.82 1.01 -1.39
CA GLY A 115 21.02 -0.36 -0.95
C GLY A 115 21.65 -0.45 0.44
N ASP A 116 21.48 0.58 1.26
CA ASP A 116 21.95 0.59 2.64
C ASP A 116 21.02 -0.21 3.59
N ASN A 117 19.90 -0.72 3.05
CA ASN A 117 18.87 -1.49 3.77
C ASN A 117 18.09 -0.67 4.80
N GLU A 118 18.06 0.64 4.60
CA GLU A 118 17.25 1.63 5.31
C GLU A 118 16.47 2.47 4.29
N ILE A 119 15.43 3.17 4.72
CA ILE A 119 14.73 4.17 3.90
C ILE A 119 15.02 5.53 4.51
N SER A 120 15.77 6.35 3.77
CA SER A 120 16.01 7.73 4.15
C SER A 120 14.73 8.57 4.04
N GLN A 121 14.72 9.72 4.72
CA GLN A 121 13.63 10.68 4.64
C GLN A 121 13.33 11.14 3.20
N ASP A 122 14.37 11.33 2.38
CA ASP A 122 14.21 11.77 1.00
C ASP A 122 13.56 10.68 0.13
N GLU A 123 13.95 9.42 0.35
CA GLU A 123 13.34 8.26 -0.32
C GLU A 123 11.89 8.05 0.10
N PHE A 124 11.58 8.21 1.39
CA PHE A 124 10.21 8.14 1.89
C PHE A 124 9.34 9.31 1.39
N THR A 125 9.90 10.52 1.34
CA THR A 125 9.18 11.69 0.80
C THR A 125 8.85 11.50 -0.67
N ARG A 126 9.79 10.96 -1.45
CA ARG A 126 9.58 10.60 -2.85
C ARG A 126 8.49 9.53 -2.99
N TYR A 127 8.50 8.51 -2.14
CA TYR A 127 7.48 7.46 -2.12
C TYR A 127 6.07 8.05 -1.94
N LEU A 128 5.87 8.87 -0.90
CA LEU A 128 4.55 9.45 -0.62
C LEU A 128 4.08 10.41 -1.72
N LYS A 129 4.99 11.25 -2.24
CA LYS A 129 4.64 12.31 -3.19
C LYS A 129 4.51 11.81 -4.62
N ASP A 130 5.47 11.02 -5.10
CA ASP A 130 5.57 10.70 -6.53
C ASP A 130 4.89 9.37 -6.87
N VAL A 131 4.83 8.43 -5.92
CA VAL A 131 4.13 7.14 -6.09
C VAL A 131 2.68 7.24 -5.63
N TRP A 132 2.47 7.57 -4.36
CA TRP A 132 1.13 7.62 -3.76
C TRP A 132 0.40 8.94 -3.99
N GLN A 133 1.12 9.98 -4.41
CA GLN A 133 0.54 11.30 -4.69
C GLN A 133 -0.25 11.87 -3.51
N VAL A 134 0.15 11.52 -2.29
CA VAL A 134 -0.47 12.00 -1.07
C VAL A 134 0.29 13.22 -0.54
N THR A 135 -0.47 14.24 -0.15
CA THR A 135 0.05 15.49 0.44
C THR A 135 0.24 15.38 1.95
N ALA A 136 0.26 14.16 2.50
CA ALA A 136 0.45 13.93 3.93
C ALA A 136 1.76 14.60 4.39
N PRO A 137 1.84 15.10 5.64
CA PRO A 137 3.08 15.64 6.19
C PRO A 137 4.11 14.51 6.30
N ALA A 138 4.87 14.28 5.22
CA ALA A 138 5.80 13.15 5.09
C ALA A 138 6.77 13.05 6.29
N MET A 139 7.21 14.19 6.81
CA MET A 139 8.02 14.30 8.02
C MET A 139 7.32 13.77 9.28
N GLU A 140 6.04 14.11 9.51
CA GLU A 140 5.29 13.63 10.68
C GLU A 140 5.07 12.12 10.59
N THR A 141 4.74 11.62 9.40
CA THR A 141 4.57 10.19 9.16
C THR A 141 5.90 9.45 9.33
N PHE A 142 6.99 9.99 8.80
CA PHE A 142 8.33 9.42 8.92
C PHE A 142 8.75 9.24 10.38
N VAL A 143 8.67 10.30 11.18
CA VAL A 143 9.04 10.29 12.62
C VAL A 143 8.17 9.32 13.45
N ARG A 144 6.96 8.98 12.97
CA ARG A 144 6.12 7.98 13.64
C ARG A 144 6.49 6.54 13.27
N ILE A 145 7.07 6.34 12.09
CA ILE A 145 7.48 5.02 11.60
C ILE A 145 8.89 4.69 12.12
N ASP A 146 9.79 5.67 12.16
CA ASP A 146 11.10 5.61 12.81
C ASP A 146 10.90 5.54 14.33
N THR A 147 10.82 4.33 14.86
CA THR A 147 10.46 4.06 16.26
C THR A 147 11.64 4.06 17.20
N ASP A 148 12.85 3.79 16.70
CA ASP A 148 14.07 3.86 17.49
C ASP A 148 14.77 5.23 17.40
N GLY A 149 14.35 6.08 16.45
CA GLY A 149 14.78 7.46 16.33
C GLY A 149 16.17 7.60 15.74
N ASP A 150 16.63 6.63 14.95
CA ASP A 150 17.94 6.64 14.32
C ASP A 150 18.01 7.58 13.09
N GLY A 151 16.86 8.08 12.64
CA GLY A 151 16.73 9.00 11.52
C GLY A 151 16.53 8.31 10.17
N ALA A 152 16.32 6.99 10.17
CA ALA A 152 16.01 6.18 9.01
C ALA A 152 14.80 5.26 9.30
N ILE A 153 14.19 4.69 8.26
CA ILE A 153 13.17 3.65 8.45
C ILE A 153 13.81 2.31 8.08
N SER A 154 14.05 1.49 9.09
CA SER A 154 14.55 0.13 8.87
C SER A 154 13.51 -0.72 8.12
N ARG A 155 13.97 -1.77 7.46
CA ARG A 155 13.09 -2.75 6.82
C ARG A 155 12.04 -3.32 7.77
N GLN A 156 12.42 -3.57 9.02
CA GLN A 156 11.51 -4.12 10.02
C GLN A 156 10.40 -3.13 10.38
N GLU A 157 10.74 -1.84 10.53
CA GLU A 157 9.77 -0.78 10.80
C GLU A 157 8.83 -0.57 9.61
N PHE A 158 9.35 -0.63 8.38
CA PHE A 158 8.52 -0.53 7.19
C PHE A 158 7.51 -1.69 7.10
N ILE A 159 7.96 -2.93 7.29
CA ILE A 159 7.08 -4.12 7.28
C ILE A 159 6.01 -4.02 8.36
N ARG A 160 6.42 -3.69 9.60
CA ARG A 160 5.50 -3.50 10.71
C ARG A 160 4.45 -2.44 10.38
N THR A 161 4.87 -1.33 9.78
CA THR A 161 3.98 -0.24 9.39
C THR A 161 2.97 -0.69 8.32
N VAL A 162 3.39 -1.45 7.31
CA VAL A 162 2.50 -2.02 6.29
C VAL A 162 1.52 -3.01 6.93
N GLN A 163 1.99 -3.89 7.83
CA GLN A 163 1.12 -4.79 8.58
C GLN A 163 0.09 -4.01 9.41
N GLU A 164 0.52 -3.00 10.17
CA GLU A 164 -0.37 -2.14 10.95
C GLU A 164 -1.39 -1.43 10.06
N TYR A 165 -1.03 -0.99 8.85
CA TYR A 165 -2.01 -0.42 7.91
C TYR A 165 -3.11 -1.42 7.53
N HIS A 166 -2.76 -2.69 7.32
CA HIS A 166 -3.70 -3.73 6.90
C HIS A 166 -4.59 -4.28 8.02
N TYR A 167 -4.11 -4.30 9.26
CA TYR A 167 -4.78 -4.98 10.38
C TYR A 167 -5.16 -4.08 11.56
N SER A 168 -4.59 -2.87 11.66
CA SER A 168 -4.85 -2.00 12.81
C SER A 168 -6.18 -1.25 12.68
N GLU A 169 -7.03 -1.43 13.69
CA GLU A 169 -8.23 -0.61 13.92
C GLU A 169 -7.89 0.79 14.46
N ASP A 170 -6.68 0.99 14.98
CA ASP A 170 -6.23 2.26 15.55
C ASP A 170 -6.02 3.30 14.43
N PRO A 171 -6.78 4.40 14.38
CA PRO A 171 -6.58 5.46 13.39
C PRO A 171 -5.27 6.23 13.57
N ASP A 172 -4.65 6.18 14.75
CA ASP A 172 -3.43 6.93 15.09
C ASP A 172 -2.15 6.11 14.95
N ALA A 173 -2.25 4.81 14.64
CA ALA A 173 -1.10 3.94 14.40
C ALA A 173 -0.27 4.45 13.19
N PRO A 174 1.08 4.32 13.21
CA PRO A 174 1.95 4.78 12.13
C PRO A 174 1.51 4.29 10.74
N GLY A 175 1.13 3.01 10.63
CA GLY A 175 0.61 2.42 9.39
C GLY A 175 -0.64 3.12 8.88
N SER A 176 -1.57 3.46 9.78
CA SER A 176 -2.84 4.12 9.47
C SER A 176 -2.69 5.52 8.87
N LEU A 177 -1.52 6.14 9.03
CA LEU A 177 -1.22 7.50 8.59
C LEU A 177 -0.48 7.55 7.25
N LEU A 178 -0.06 6.40 6.70
CA LEU A 178 0.78 6.33 5.49
C LEU A 178 0.16 7.07 4.29
N TYR A 179 -1.18 7.01 4.17
CA TYR A 179 -1.91 7.57 3.03
C TYR A 179 -2.86 8.72 3.41
N GLY A 180 -2.66 9.30 4.60
CA GLY A 180 -3.46 10.42 5.12
C GLY A 180 -4.35 10.05 6.31
N ARG A 181 -4.84 11.07 7.03
CA ARG A 181 -5.73 10.89 8.19
C ARG A 181 -7.15 10.54 7.74
N VAL A 182 -7.76 9.59 8.45
CA VAL A 182 -9.14 9.11 8.27
C VAL A 182 -10.13 9.83 9.18
#